data_AF-A0A8H3BNG5-F1
#
_entry.id   AF-A0A8H3BNG5-F1
#
_cell.length_a   1.000
_cell.length_b   1.000
_cell.length_c   1.000
_cell.angle_alpha   90.00
_cell.angle_beta   90.00
_cell.angle_gamma   90.00
#
_symmetry.space_group_name_H-M   'P 1'
#
loop_
_entity.id
_entity.type
_entity.pdbx_description
1 polymer ?
#
loop_
_entity_poly.entity_id
_entity_poly.type
_entity_poly.pdbx_seq_one_letter_code
_entity_poly.pdbx_strand_id
1 'polypeptide(L)'
;MRMYPLLPLINGLNYGTGSGKSHLLKTIAQQLAARKRRYVLTAGTPSSAFDIEGSLLHSFAEGQTAKELSKLQGRRRKDPASVHYRAKWQRLETLIIDDISQIDLTLFDALDQTARIMKSRKDPFGNIQIVAAGDFFQLPPESIDMPAPDYAFNSARWGSTFSTNQFELSRVFSQAESEFIDTLNQARIGKLTSQSDKHLASLARPIPTPNVELCPLQVQARTLISSHFGSLPGDPVCFQARDQVVTSENTIMSRTLSRKDKEAYDKIAPEVLELKIGAQVICTQDLQLGKIHIPKLNIGTVISFSTLHEAGKLGIPYRWKDQRQTDRWPVVQFENGDKILIVPNKFKFGESNGMVHVEGSRTQIPLKLAPAGLVSGA
;
A
#
# COMPACT_ATOMS: atom_id res chain seq x y z
N MET A 1 18.63 -2.09 32.18
CA MET A 1 17.93 -3.28 31.64
C MET A 1 18.22 -3.37 30.14
N ARG A 2 19.18 -4.20 29.73
CA ARG A 2 19.57 -4.37 28.31
C ARG A 2 18.48 -5.17 27.61
N MET A 3 17.61 -4.51 26.84
CA MET A 3 16.79 -5.22 25.85
C MET A 3 17.73 -5.66 24.73
N TYR A 4 17.96 -6.97 24.62
CA TYR A 4 18.54 -7.58 23.44
C TYR A 4 17.73 -7.18 22.20
N PRO A 5 18.36 -6.91 21.04
CA PRO A 5 17.63 -6.62 19.82
C PRO A 5 17.00 -7.92 19.33
N LEU A 6 15.80 -8.22 19.83
CA LEU A 6 15.00 -9.34 19.35
C LEU A 6 14.34 -8.90 18.04
N LEU A 7 14.60 -9.66 16.98
CA LEU A 7 14.30 -9.36 15.57
C LEU A 7 13.10 -10.23 15.10
N PRO A 8 11.83 -9.84 15.38
CA PRO A 8 10.69 -10.66 15.04
C PRO A 8 10.44 -10.67 13.52
N LEU A 9 10.54 -11.85 12.92
CA LEU A 9 9.86 -12.18 11.67
C LEU A 9 8.48 -12.73 12.04
N ILE A 10 7.43 -12.09 11.59
CA ILE A 10 6.05 -12.52 11.83
C ILE A 10 5.58 -13.20 10.56
N ASN A 11 5.80 -14.50 10.52
CA ASN A 11 5.37 -15.37 9.43
C ASN A 11 3.88 -15.70 9.60
N GLY A 12 3.13 -15.70 8.51
CA GLY A 12 1.77 -16.24 8.50
C GLY A 12 1.72 -17.73 8.18
N LEU A 13 2.62 -18.59 8.67
CA LEU A 13 2.83 -19.95 8.11
C LEU A 13 1.60 -20.86 8.08
N ASN A 14 0.59 -20.73 8.96
CA ASN A 14 -0.65 -21.51 8.87
C ASN A 14 -1.88 -20.71 8.38
N TYR A 15 -1.85 -19.38 8.35
CA TYR A 15 -3.00 -18.56 7.92
C TYR A 15 -2.56 -17.33 7.13
N GLY A 16 -2.58 -17.49 5.82
CA GLY A 16 -1.90 -16.60 4.88
C GLY A 16 -2.52 -15.21 4.79
N THR A 17 -3.82 -15.10 4.60
CA THR A 17 -4.52 -13.82 4.38
C THR A 17 -5.45 -13.53 5.55
N GLY A 18 -5.49 -12.28 6.02
CA GLY A 18 -6.44 -11.89 7.07
C GLY A 18 -6.06 -12.28 8.51
N SER A 19 -4.80 -12.67 8.75
CA SER A 19 -4.27 -13.00 10.08
C SER A 19 -3.85 -11.78 10.93
N GLY A 20 -4.10 -10.56 10.45
CA GLY A 20 -3.84 -9.33 11.21
C GLY A 20 -2.39 -8.86 11.21
N LYS A 21 -1.52 -9.38 10.34
CA LYS A 21 -0.09 -9.01 10.23
C LYS A 21 0.13 -7.49 10.15
N SER A 22 -0.47 -6.83 9.16
CA SER A 22 -0.34 -5.38 8.96
C SER A 22 -0.86 -4.58 10.15
N HIS A 23 -1.95 -5.03 10.78
CA HIS A 23 -2.49 -4.40 11.99
C HIS A 23 -1.53 -4.54 13.19
N LEU A 24 -0.89 -5.70 13.35
CA LEU A 24 0.13 -5.91 14.36
C LEU A 24 1.36 -5.03 14.11
N LEU A 25 1.81 -4.87 12.86
CA LEU A 25 2.91 -3.97 12.52
C LEU A 25 2.57 -2.49 12.82
N LYS A 26 1.34 -2.03 12.51
CA LYS A 26 0.85 -0.71 12.92
C LYS A 26 0.89 -0.54 14.44
N THR A 27 0.44 -1.56 15.18
CA THR A 27 0.43 -1.53 16.65
C THR A 27 1.85 -1.46 17.21
N ILE A 28 2.81 -2.22 16.65
CA ILE A 28 4.23 -2.14 17.01
C ILE A 28 4.77 -0.74 16.76
N ALA A 29 4.50 -0.15 15.59
CA ALA A 29 4.89 1.20 15.25
C ALA A 29 4.35 2.23 16.26
N GLN A 30 3.07 2.15 16.62
CA GLN A 30 2.45 3.01 17.64
C GLN A 30 3.12 2.86 19.02
N GLN A 31 3.50 1.64 19.41
CA GLN A 31 4.20 1.41 20.68
C GLN A 31 5.64 1.93 20.67
N LEU A 32 6.34 1.84 19.54
CA LEU A 32 7.66 2.46 19.37
C LEU A 32 7.55 3.99 19.42
N ALA A 33 6.52 4.56 18.80
CA ALA A 33 6.20 5.98 18.86
C ALA A 33 5.97 6.47 20.29
N ALA A 34 5.12 5.77 21.05
CA ALA A 34 4.84 6.08 22.45
C ALA A 34 6.11 6.05 23.32
N ARG A 35 7.07 5.18 22.98
CA ARG A 35 8.38 5.07 23.64
C ARG A 35 9.45 6.01 23.08
N LYS A 36 9.09 6.91 22.15
CA LYS A 36 10.00 7.85 21.47
C LYS A 36 11.19 7.15 20.76
N ARG A 37 10.98 5.91 20.31
CA ARG A 37 11.95 5.15 19.52
C ARG A 37 11.79 5.51 18.05
N ARG A 38 12.91 5.61 17.34
CA ARG A 38 12.90 6.05 15.93
C ARG A 38 12.70 4.86 15.01
N TYR A 39 11.60 4.84 14.28
CA TYR A 39 11.29 3.76 13.35
C TYR A 39 10.87 4.28 11.98
N VAL A 40 10.96 3.42 10.98
CA VAL A 40 10.25 3.59 9.71
C VAL A 40 9.38 2.37 9.47
N LEU A 41 8.10 2.60 9.18
CA LEU A 41 7.16 1.60 8.72
C LEU A 41 7.12 1.61 7.20
N THR A 42 7.38 0.48 6.57
CA THR A 42 7.51 0.35 5.12
C THR A 42 6.78 -0.87 4.56
N ALA A 43 6.48 -0.85 3.26
CA ALA A 43 6.02 -2.03 2.52
C ALA A 43 6.64 -2.09 1.11
N GLY A 44 6.57 -3.26 0.49
CA GLY A 44 7.06 -3.50 -0.88
C GLY A 44 6.26 -2.77 -1.97
N THR A 45 4.94 -2.65 -1.81
CA THR A 45 4.06 -2.02 -2.82
C THR A 45 3.47 -0.69 -2.36
N PRO A 46 3.10 0.20 -3.31
CA PRO A 46 2.40 1.44 -2.97
C PRO A 46 1.08 1.19 -2.23
N SER A 47 0.30 0.18 -2.61
CA SER A 47 -0.97 -0.13 -1.95
C SER A 47 -0.76 -0.53 -0.50
N SER A 48 0.12 -1.49 -0.24
CA SER A 48 0.43 -1.95 1.12
C SER A 48 1.05 -0.85 1.97
N ALA A 49 1.95 -0.04 1.39
CA ALA A 49 2.58 1.08 2.09
C ALA A 49 1.53 2.13 2.49
N PHE A 50 0.57 2.40 1.60
CA PHE A 50 -0.54 3.28 1.89
C PHE A 50 -1.48 2.70 2.97
N ASP A 51 -1.78 1.40 2.89
CA ASP A 51 -2.65 0.70 3.85
C ASP A 51 -2.08 0.70 5.26
N ILE A 52 -0.76 0.52 5.40
CA ILE A 52 -0.10 0.60 6.70
C ILE A 52 0.17 2.02 7.17
N GLU A 53 -0.23 3.04 6.40
CA GLU A 53 0.14 4.45 6.64
C GLU A 53 1.66 4.58 6.81
N GLY A 54 2.41 3.87 5.97
CA GLY A 54 3.86 3.81 5.95
C GLY A 54 4.44 4.38 4.67
N SER A 55 5.75 4.28 4.56
CA SER A 55 6.51 4.71 3.39
C SER A 55 6.75 3.54 2.45
N LEU A 56 6.82 3.81 1.15
CA LEU A 56 7.22 2.80 0.19
C LEU A 56 8.69 2.45 0.37
N LEU A 57 9.03 1.15 0.48
CA LEU A 57 10.38 0.73 0.85
C LEU A 57 11.44 1.20 -0.16
N HIS A 58 11.12 1.17 -1.45
CA HIS A 58 12.03 1.68 -2.47
C HIS A 58 12.21 3.20 -2.36
N SER A 59 11.16 3.97 -2.06
CA SER A 59 11.27 5.42 -1.82
C SER A 59 12.07 5.71 -0.56
N PHE A 60 11.95 4.86 0.47
CA PHE A 60 12.81 4.92 1.65
C PHE A 60 14.29 4.67 1.30
N ALA A 61 14.57 3.75 0.38
CA ALA A 61 15.88 3.54 -0.21
C ALA A 61 16.28 4.63 -1.25
N GLU A 62 15.46 5.68 -1.41
CA GLU A 62 15.60 6.78 -2.39
C GLU A 62 15.60 6.32 -3.86
N GLY A 63 14.72 5.36 -4.18
CA GLY A 63 14.52 4.84 -5.53
C GLY A 63 15.72 4.07 -6.05
N GLN A 64 16.73 3.80 -5.23
CA GLN A 64 17.93 3.10 -5.67
C GLN A 64 17.58 1.64 -5.89
N THR A 65 17.71 1.19 -7.13
CA THR A 65 17.67 -0.25 -7.40
C THR A 65 18.92 -0.91 -6.81
N ALA A 66 18.92 -2.23 -6.63
CA ALA A 66 20.08 -2.92 -6.06
C ALA A 66 21.38 -2.69 -6.88
N LYS A 67 21.26 -2.45 -8.19
CA LYS A 67 22.37 -2.04 -9.08
C LYS A 67 22.88 -0.61 -8.81
N GLU A 68 22.03 0.30 -8.38
CA GLU A 68 22.40 1.68 -8.03
C GLU A 68 22.99 1.76 -6.61
N LEU A 69 22.45 0.97 -5.68
CA LEU A 69 22.92 0.88 -4.30
C LEU A 69 24.37 0.43 -4.21
N SER A 70 24.87 -0.40 -5.13
CA SER A 70 26.29 -0.84 -5.19
C SER A 70 27.24 0.21 -5.77
N LYS A 71 26.79 1.04 -6.73
CA LYS A 71 27.61 2.08 -7.38
C LYS A 71 27.73 3.37 -6.56
N LEU A 72 26.75 3.67 -5.69
CA LEU A 72 26.71 4.91 -4.91
C LEU A 72 27.51 4.85 -3.58
N GLN A 73 28.05 3.67 -3.23
CA GLN A 73 28.64 3.34 -1.92
C GLN A 73 29.89 4.15 -1.56
N GLY A 74 30.60 4.69 -2.56
CA GLY A 74 31.77 5.55 -2.35
C GLY A 74 31.49 7.06 -2.40
N ARG A 75 30.53 7.49 -3.23
CA ARG A 75 30.29 8.92 -3.51
C ARG A 75 29.46 9.61 -2.42
N ARG A 76 28.44 8.93 -1.88
CA ARG A 76 27.47 9.55 -0.95
C ARG A 76 27.97 9.73 0.48
N ARG A 77 29.00 9.00 0.91
CA ARG A 77 29.60 9.19 2.24
C ARG A 77 30.26 10.58 2.38
N LYS A 78 30.74 11.14 1.26
CA LYS A 78 31.42 12.44 1.17
C LYS A 78 30.58 13.54 0.54
N ASP A 79 29.43 13.20 -0.07
CA ASP A 79 28.56 14.16 -0.74
C ASP A 79 27.76 15.04 0.26
N PRO A 80 27.90 16.37 0.23
CA PRO A 80 27.10 17.30 1.01
C PRO A 80 25.60 17.23 0.71
N ALA A 81 25.19 16.88 -0.52
CA ALA A 81 23.77 16.74 -0.87
C ALA A 81 23.11 15.52 -0.21
N SER A 82 23.91 14.56 0.27
CA SER A 82 23.46 13.34 0.92
C SER A 82 23.38 13.45 2.47
N VAL A 83 23.47 14.65 3.05
CA VAL A 83 23.46 14.85 4.52
C VAL A 83 22.16 14.36 5.16
N HIS A 84 21.00 14.71 4.59
CA HIS A 84 19.70 14.28 5.12
C HIS A 84 19.52 12.76 5.04
N TYR A 85 19.91 12.15 3.92
CA TYR A 85 19.91 10.70 3.74
C TYR A 85 20.80 9.98 4.76
N ARG A 86 22.01 10.50 5.00
CA ARG A 86 22.91 9.95 6.03
C ARG A 86 22.32 10.09 7.42
N ALA A 87 21.78 11.26 7.75
CA ALA A 87 21.16 11.53 9.03
C ALA A 87 19.96 10.60 9.29
N LYS A 88 19.15 10.34 8.26
CA LYS A 88 18.07 9.35 8.27
C LYS A 88 18.60 7.98 8.72
N TRP A 89 19.48 7.36 7.96
CA TRP A 89 20.00 6.02 8.31
C TRP A 89 20.74 6.00 9.65
N GLN A 90 21.48 7.05 9.98
CA GLN A 90 22.18 7.18 11.26
C GLN A 90 21.24 7.22 12.46
N ARG A 91 20.08 7.87 12.33
CA ARG A 91 19.11 8.02 13.42
C ARG A 91 18.13 6.86 13.55
N LEU A 92 17.97 6.04 12.51
CA LEU A 92 17.04 4.91 12.48
C LEU A 92 17.39 3.84 13.51
N GLU A 93 16.44 3.45 14.36
CA GLU A 93 16.60 2.35 15.34
C GLU A 93 15.89 1.08 14.89
N THR A 94 14.69 1.20 14.31
CA THR A 94 13.87 0.07 13.86
C THR A 94 13.33 0.26 12.44
N LEU A 95 13.58 -0.69 11.54
CA LEU A 95 12.94 -0.76 10.23
C LEU A 95 11.84 -1.83 10.27
N ILE A 96 10.61 -1.42 10.01
CA ILE A 96 9.45 -2.31 9.94
C ILE A 96 9.06 -2.50 8.47
N ILE A 97 8.87 -3.74 8.05
CA ILE A 97 8.62 -4.11 6.66
C ILE A 97 7.38 -5.01 6.58
N ASP A 98 6.31 -4.51 5.96
CA ASP A 98 5.13 -5.30 5.59
C ASP A 98 5.30 -5.90 4.18
N ASP A 99 4.64 -7.02 3.94
CA ASP A 99 4.74 -7.84 2.72
C ASP A 99 6.18 -8.18 2.31
N ILE A 100 6.98 -8.72 3.26
CA ILE A 100 8.37 -9.15 3.01
C ILE A 100 8.51 -10.19 1.89
N SER A 101 7.43 -10.90 1.53
CA SER A 101 7.40 -11.82 0.39
C SER A 101 7.58 -11.14 -0.95
N GLN A 102 7.18 -9.87 -1.06
CA GLN A 102 7.28 -9.09 -2.29
C GLN A 102 8.66 -8.41 -2.44
N ILE A 103 9.58 -8.63 -1.52
CA ILE A 103 10.93 -8.06 -1.54
C ILE A 103 11.90 -9.10 -2.07
N ASP A 104 12.63 -8.72 -3.13
CA ASP A 104 13.65 -9.57 -3.72
C ASP A 104 14.94 -9.60 -2.89
N LEU A 105 15.70 -10.69 -3.07
CA LEU A 105 17.01 -10.93 -2.43
C LEU A 105 17.97 -9.74 -2.62
N THR A 106 18.03 -9.20 -3.84
CA THR A 106 18.97 -8.13 -4.19
C THR A 106 18.65 -6.85 -3.42
N LEU A 107 17.37 -6.49 -3.33
CA LEU A 107 16.94 -5.34 -2.52
C LEU A 107 17.22 -5.57 -1.03
N PHE A 108 16.91 -6.75 -0.50
CA PHE A 108 17.20 -7.10 0.90
C PHE A 108 18.68 -6.96 1.25
N ASP A 109 19.57 -7.52 0.42
CA ASP A 109 21.02 -7.45 0.61
C ASP A 109 21.56 -6.03 0.49
N ALA A 110 21.00 -5.25 -0.42
CA ALA A 110 21.41 -3.87 -0.63
C ALA A 110 20.98 -2.96 0.54
N LEU A 111 19.82 -3.21 1.15
CA LEU A 111 19.39 -2.53 2.37
C LEU A 111 20.32 -2.86 3.56
N ASP A 112 20.65 -4.13 3.78
CA ASP A 112 21.60 -4.53 4.84
C ASP A 112 22.96 -3.85 4.64
N GLN A 113 23.50 -3.88 3.42
CA GLN A 113 24.80 -3.30 3.10
C GLN A 113 24.80 -1.78 3.34
N THR A 114 23.75 -1.11 2.88
CA THR A 114 23.57 0.33 3.06
C THR A 114 23.53 0.68 4.55
N ALA A 115 22.75 -0.06 5.34
CA ALA A 115 22.66 0.15 6.76
C ALA A 115 24.01 -0.01 7.47
N ARG A 116 24.79 -1.06 7.14
CA ARG A 116 26.15 -1.28 7.66
C ARG A 116 27.10 -0.12 7.35
N ILE A 117 27.12 0.34 6.10
CA ILE A 117 27.95 1.47 5.64
C ILE A 117 27.53 2.76 6.37
N MET A 118 26.23 3.03 6.41
CA MET A 118 25.69 4.25 6.99
C MET A 118 25.94 4.30 8.48
N LYS A 119 25.72 3.20 9.22
CA LYS A 119 25.98 3.08 10.67
C LYS A 119 27.45 2.89 11.03
N SER A 120 28.32 2.63 10.05
CA SER A 120 29.71 2.21 10.26
C SER A 120 29.83 1.00 11.20
N ARG A 121 28.94 0.01 11.02
CA ARG A 121 28.87 -1.21 11.83
C ARG A 121 28.85 -2.44 10.93
N LYS A 122 29.51 -3.52 11.37
CA LYS A 122 29.56 -4.79 10.62
C LYS A 122 28.38 -5.71 10.95
N ASP A 123 27.64 -5.43 12.02
CA ASP A 123 26.46 -6.19 12.45
C ASP A 123 25.40 -6.24 11.34
N PRO A 124 24.53 -7.27 11.29
CA PRO A 124 23.36 -7.29 10.41
C PRO A 124 22.58 -5.98 10.46
N PHE A 125 22.26 -5.43 9.29
CA PHE A 125 21.64 -4.13 9.08
C PHE A 125 22.26 -2.98 9.89
N GLY A 126 23.57 -3.03 10.17
CA GLY A 126 24.24 -2.00 10.97
C GLY A 126 23.70 -1.86 12.40
N ASN A 127 23.16 -2.95 12.97
CA ASN A 127 22.49 -3.00 14.28
C ASN A 127 21.18 -2.17 14.33
N ILE A 128 20.48 -2.07 13.20
CA ILE A 128 19.09 -1.62 13.14
C ILE A 128 18.20 -2.83 13.43
N GLN A 129 17.18 -2.65 14.27
CA GLN A 129 16.19 -3.68 14.52
C GLN A 129 15.31 -3.84 13.27
N ILE A 130 15.29 -5.04 12.69
CA ILE A 130 14.38 -5.37 11.59
C ILE A 130 13.17 -6.10 12.16
N VAL A 131 11.98 -5.59 11.85
CA VAL A 131 10.69 -6.24 12.10
C VAL A 131 10.04 -6.46 10.74
N ALA A 132 9.75 -7.70 10.37
CA ALA A 132 9.17 -7.99 9.07
C ALA A 132 7.95 -8.89 9.21
N ALA A 133 6.94 -8.68 8.37
CA ALA A 133 5.80 -9.60 8.25
C ALA A 133 5.49 -9.85 6.78
N GLY A 134 4.97 -11.05 6.50
CA GLY A 134 4.50 -11.41 5.16
C GLY A 134 4.11 -12.88 5.07
N ASP A 135 3.78 -13.29 3.85
CA ASP A 135 3.46 -14.68 3.53
C ASP A 135 4.08 -15.06 2.18
N PHE A 136 5.07 -15.95 2.23
CA PHE A 136 5.80 -16.42 1.05
C PHE A 136 4.98 -17.39 0.17
N PHE A 137 3.82 -17.84 0.63
CA PHE A 137 2.88 -18.59 -0.20
C PHE A 137 1.92 -17.70 -1.00
N GLN A 138 1.95 -16.38 -0.78
CA GLN A 138 1.18 -15.43 -1.58
C GLN A 138 1.98 -15.08 -2.85
N LEU A 139 2.22 -13.78 -3.05
CA LEU A 139 2.81 -13.27 -4.27
C LEU A 139 4.32 -13.34 -4.18
N PRO A 140 5.00 -13.72 -5.27
CA PRO A 140 6.45 -13.72 -5.35
C PRO A 140 7.00 -12.29 -5.32
N PRO A 141 8.31 -12.13 -5.11
CA PRO A 141 8.95 -10.83 -5.26
C PRO A 141 8.76 -10.26 -6.65
N GLU A 142 8.58 -8.95 -6.73
CA GLU A 142 8.68 -8.19 -7.97
C GLU A 142 10.02 -7.45 -7.99
N SER A 143 10.72 -7.46 -9.12
CA SER A 143 11.95 -6.70 -9.28
C SER A 143 11.93 -5.88 -10.55
N ILE A 144 12.38 -4.63 -10.41
CA ILE A 144 12.56 -3.70 -11.52
C ILE A 144 13.73 -4.14 -12.41
N ASP A 145 14.73 -4.79 -11.81
CA ASP A 145 16.03 -5.07 -12.44
C ASP A 145 16.17 -6.51 -12.96
N MET A 146 15.34 -7.43 -12.46
CA MET A 146 15.49 -8.87 -12.66
C MET A 146 14.16 -9.49 -13.14
N PRO A 147 14.14 -10.18 -14.29
CA PRO A 147 12.94 -10.84 -14.81
C PRO A 147 12.40 -11.97 -13.92
N ALA A 148 13.29 -12.61 -13.15
CA ALA A 148 12.97 -13.67 -12.21
C ALA A 148 13.72 -13.39 -10.89
N PRO A 149 13.17 -12.51 -10.03
CA PRO A 149 13.78 -12.21 -8.75
C PRO A 149 13.71 -13.41 -7.80
N ASP A 150 14.76 -13.55 -6.99
CA ASP A 150 14.79 -14.56 -5.94
C ASP A 150 14.21 -14.00 -4.63
N TYR A 151 13.66 -14.87 -3.79
CA TYR A 151 13.06 -14.47 -2.52
C TYR A 151 14.10 -13.94 -1.54
N ALA A 152 13.73 -12.94 -0.72
CA ALA A 152 14.60 -12.40 0.32
C ALA A 152 15.16 -13.47 1.28
N PHE A 153 14.41 -14.54 1.54
CA PHE A 153 14.86 -15.63 2.44
C PHE A 153 16.03 -16.46 1.90
N ASN A 154 16.31 -16.40 0.60
CA ASN A 154 17.47 -17.04 -0.01
C ASN A 154 18.77 -16.25 0.17
N SER A 155 18.70 -15.02 0.70
CA SER A 155 19.89 -14.25 1.07
C SER A 155 20.72 -14.98 2.13
N ALA A 156 22.05 -15.03 1.93
CA ALA A 156 22.99 -15.50 2.95
C ALA A 156 22.93 -14.67 4.25
N ARG A 157 22.36 -13.46 4.21
CA ARG A 157 22.19 -12.57 5.36
C ARG A 157 20.88 -12.82 6.10
N TRP A 158 19.92 -13.52 5.49
CA TRP A 158 18.61 -13.80 6.08
C TRP A 158 18.74 -14.49 7.43
N GLY A 159 19.50 -15.59 7.49
CA GLY A 159 19.71 -16.35 8.72
C GLY A 159 20.32 -15.50 9.84
N SER A 160 21.29 -14.63 9.52
CA SER A 160 21.88 -13.72 10.52
C SER A 160 20.92 -12.61 10.97
N THR A 161 19.94 -12.26 10.15
CA THR A 161 18.94 -11.20 10.42
C THR A 161 17.74 -11.73 11.21
N PHE A 162 17.28 -12.96 10.94
CA PHE A 162 16.07 -13.54 11.53
C PHE A 162 16.34 -14.84 12.31
N SER A 163 17.51 -14.93 12.94
CA SER A 163 18.06 -16.17 13.54
C SER A 163 17.24 -16.79 14.67
N THR A 164 16.52 -15.99 15.47
CA THR A 164 16.03 -16.43 16.79
C THR A 164 14.57 -16.10 17.09
N ASN A 165 13.90 -15.29 16.29
CA ASN A 165 12.57 -14.78 16.60
C ASN A 165 11.65 -14.84 15.39
N GLN A 166 11.22 -16.04 15.02
CA GLN A 166 10.20 -16.23 13.99
C GLN A 166 8.90 -16.63 14.69
N PHE A 167 7.88 -15.80 14.57
CA PHE A 167 6.58 -16.00 15.16
C PHE A 167 5.58 -16.33 14.08
N GLU A 168 4.61 -17.16 14.44
CA GLU A 168 3.55 -17.54 13.54
C GLU A 168 2.19 -17.04 14.00
N LEU A 169 1.46 -16.33 13.13
CA LEU A 169 0.07 -15.98 13.41
C LEU A 169 -0.85 -17.10 12.94
N SER A 170 -1.43 -17.80 13.92
CA SER A 170 -2.25 -18.99 13.72
C SER A 170 -3.77 -18.74 13.71
N ARG A 171 -4.23 -17.48 13.61
CA ARG A 171 -5.67 -17.16 13.61
C ARG A 171 -6.03 -16.28 12.42
N VAL A 172 -7.10 -16.66 11.73
CA VAL A 172 -7.75 -15.85 10.69
C VAL A 172 -8.81 -14.98 11.34
N PHE A 173 -8.80 -13.69 11.02
CA PHE A 173 -9.81 -12.74 11.48
C PHE A 173 -10.75 -12.30 10.35
N SER A 174 -10.38 -12.50 9.09
CA SER A 174 -11.11 -11.97 7.93
C SER A 174 -12.25 -12.84 7.42
N GLN A 175 -12.23 -14.15 7.71
CA GLN A 175 -13.25 -15.11 7.30
C GLN A 175 -13.85 -15.77 8.54
N ALA A 176 -15.17 -15.99 8.54
CA ALA A 176 -15.88 -16.63 9.64
C ALA A 176 -16.16 -18.12 9.39
N GLU A 177 -16.24 -18.53 8.12
CA GLU A 177 -16.67 -19.87 7.71
C GLU A 177 -15.48 -20.86 7.70
N SER A 178 -15.52 -21.87 8.57
CA SER A 178 -14.41 -22.82 8.74
C SER A 178 -14.09 -23.62 7.48
N GLU A 179 -15.11 -24.09 6.76
CA GLU A 179 -14.91 -24.87 5.52
C GLU A 179 -14.20 -24.05 4.43
N PHE A 180 -14.50 -22.76 4.35
CA PHE A 180 -13.84 -21.85 3.42
C PHE A 180 -12.40 -21.56 3.85
N ILE A 181 -12.15 -21.35 5.16
CA ILE A 181 -10.80 -21.18 5.70
C ILE A 181 -9.92 -22.40 5.39
N ASP A 182 -10.44 -23.61 5.61
CA ASP A 182 -9.72 -24.86 5.34
C ASP A 182 -9.41 -25.00 3.84
N THR A 183 -10.37 -24.66 2.98
CA THR A 183 -10.19 -24.66 1.52
C THR A 183 -9.11 -23.67 1.08
N LEU A 184 -9.08 -22.46 1.63
CA LEU A 184 -8.05 -21.47 1.34
C LEU A 184 -6.66 -21.91 1.83
N ASN A 185 -6.58 -22.52 3.01
CA ASN A 185 -5.32 -23.06 3.54
C ASN A 185 -4.78 -24.23 2.70
N GLN A 186 -5.66 -25.09 2.19
CA GLN A 186 -5.31 -26.15 1.24
C GLN A 186 -4.80 -25.58 -0.09
N ALA A 187 -5.51 -24.59 -0.64
CA ALA A 187 -5.10 -23.90 -1.87
C ALA A 187 -3.73 -23.25 -1.73
N ARG A 188 -3.47 -22.61 -0.59
CA ARG A 188 -2.21 -21.92 -0.28
C ARG A 188 -0.98 -22.83 -0.36
N ILE A 189 -1.10 -24.10 0.02
CA ILE A 189 0.00 -25.08 -0.07
C ILE A 189 -0.10 -25.98 -1.31
N GLY A 190 -1.06 -25.72 -2.20
CA GLY A 190 -1.30 -26.50 -3.42
C GLY A 190 -1.81 -27.92 -3.19
N LYS A 191 -2.51 -28.19 -2.07
CA LYS A 191 -3.02 -29.52 -1.70
C LYS A 191 -4.53 -29.50 -1.46
N LEU A 192 -5.30 -29.35 -2.52
CA LEU A 192 -6.77 -29.40 -2.46
C LEU A 192 -7.30 -30.83 -2.31
N THR A 193 -8.22 -31.02 -1.38
CA THR A 193 -9.02 -32.24 -1.27
C THR A 193 -10.17 -32.23 -2.27
N SER A 194 -10.74 -33.39 -2.59
CA SER A 194 -11.93 -33.48 -3.45
C SER A 194 -13.15 -32.75 -2.88
N GLN A 195 -13.23 -32.57 -1.56
CA GLN A 195 -14.29 -31.77 -0.93
C GLN A 195 -14.08 -30.29 -1.20
N SER A 196 -12.87 -29.77 -0.97
CA SER A 196 -12.54 -28.36 -1.23
C SER A 196 -12.65 -28.00 -2.71
N ASP A 197 -12.28 -28.90 -3.62
CA ASP A 197 -12.47 -28.70 -5.07
C ASP A 197 -13.96 -28.57 -5.44
N LYS A 198 -14.82 -29.46 -4.91
CA LYS A 198 -16.28 -29.35 -5.07
C LYS A 198 -16.83 -28.06 -4.46
N HIS A 199 -16.32 -27.64 -3.30
CA HIS A 199 -16.71 -26.39 -2.67
C HIS A 199 -16.37 -25.20 -3.57
N LEU A 200 -15.15 -25.11 -4.11
CA LEU A 200 -14.76 -24.06 -5.05
C LEU A 200 -15.60 -24.08 -6.33
N ALA A 201 -15.86 -25.26 -6.90
CA ALA A 201 -16.71 -25.38 -8.09
C ALA A 201 -18.14 -24.88 -7.85
N SER A 202 -18.67 -25.03 -6.64
CA SER A 202 -20.00 -24.51 -6.28
C SER A 202 -20.09 -22.97 -6.30
N LEU A 203 -18.95 -22.28 -6.24
CA LEU A 203 -18.87 -20.81 -6.28
C LEU A 203 -18.96 -20.23 -7.69
N ALA A 204 -18.99 -21.05 -8.75
CA ALA A 204 -19.14 -20.62 -10.14
C ALA A 204 -20.53 -20.03 -10.49
N ARG A 205 -21.37 -19.82 -9.48
CA ARG A 205 -22.69 -19.18 -9.60
C ARG A 205 -22.54 -17.67 -9.91
N PRO A 206 -23.54 -17.05 -10.56
CA PRO A 206 -23.58 -15.61 -10.72
C PRO A 206 -23.50 -14.86 -9.39
N ILE A 207 -22.72 -13.78 -9.37
CA ILE A 207 -22.57 -12.89 -8.21
C ILE A 207 -23.43 -11.65 -8.46
N PRO A 208 -24.14 -11.12 -7.44
CA PRO A 208 -24.87 -9.86 -7.55
C PRO A 208 -23.94 -8.72 -8.00
N THR A 209 -24.46 -7.82 -8.84
CA THR A 209 -23.79 -6.58 -9.21
C THR A 209 -24.18 -5.45 -8.23
N PRO A 210 -23.28 -4.50 -7.94
CA PRO A 210 -21.93 -4.37 -8.49
C PRO A 210 -20.93 -5.38 -7.90
N ASN A 211 -19.98 -5.86 -8.70
CA ASN A 211 -18.90 -6.76 -8.29
C ASN A 211 -17.60 -6.42 -9.01
N VAL A 212 -16.44 -6.72 -8.39
CA VAL A 212 -15.12 -6.47 -8.99
C VAL A 212 -14.54 -7.79 -9.51
N GLU A 213 -14.26 -7.88 -10.81
CA GLU A 213 -13.56 -9.01 -11.39
C GLU A 213 -12.05 -8.90 -11.16
N LEU A 214 -11.42 -9.92 -10.58
CA LEU A 214 -9.95 -9.93 -10.40
C LEU A 214 -9.28 -10.61 -11.59
N CYS A 215 -8.43 -9.85 -12.30
CA CYS A 215 -7.70 -10.36 -13.45
C CYS A 215 -6.22 -10.62 -13.11
N PRO A 216 -5.61 -11.68 -13.68
CA PRO A 216 -4.19 -11.96 -13.51
C PRO A 216 -3.30 -11.01 -14.32
N LEU A 217 -3.77 -10.44 -15.43
CA LEU A 217 -2.99 -9.55 -16.29
C LEU A 217 -3.54 -8.13 -16.30
N GLN A 218 -2.64 -7.14 -16.25
CA GLN A 218 -3.01 -5.73 -16.32
C GLN A 218 -3.77 -5.37 -17.60
N VAL A 219 -3.43 -5.99 -18.72
CA VAL A 219 -4.12 -5.77 -20.01
C VAL A 219 -5.57 -6.23 -19.94
N GLN A 220 -5.86 -7.37 -19.29
CA GLN A 220 -7.23 -7.87 -19.14
C GLN A 220 -8.08 -6.93 -18.30
N ALA A 221 -7.58 -6.53 -17.12
CA ALA A 221 -8.27 -5.57 -16.27
C ALA A 221 -8.54 -4.24 -16.99
N ARG A 222 -7.55 -3.70 -17.71
CA ARG A 222 -7.70 -2.47 -18.50
C ARG A 222 -8.74 -2.60 -19.61
N THR A 223 -8.76 -3.72 -20.32
CA THR A 223 -9.75 -3.97 -21.38
C THR A 223 -11.16 -4.03 -20.82
N LEU A 224 -11.38 -4.73 -19.70
CA LEU A 224 -12.69 -4.79 -19.04
C LEU A 224 -13.13 -3.42 -18.54
N ILE A 225 -12.23 -2.67 -17.88
CA ILE A 225 -12.52 -1.31 -17.42
C ILE A 225 -12.88 -0.39 -18.59
N SER A 226 -12.10 -0.41 -19.66
CA SER A 226 -12.31 0.43 -20.84
C SER A 226 -13.61 0.08 -21.56
N SER A 227 -13.90 -1.22 -21.73
CA SER A 227 -15.14 -1.70 -22.36
C SER A 227 -16.36 -1.29 -21.55
N HIS A 228 -16.34 -1.51 -20.23
CA HIS A 228 -17.40 -1.08 -19.32
C HIS A 228 -17.59 0.44 -19.40
N PHE A 229 -16.51 1.22 -19.28
CA PHE A 229 -16.56 2.69 -19.32
C PHE A 229 -17.05 3.25 -20.68
N GLY A 230 -16.66 2.60 -21.78
CA GLY A 230 -17.10 2.94 -23.13
C GLY A 230 -18.58 2.69 -23.36
N SER A 231 -19.16 1.67 -22.71
CA SER A 231 -20.59 1.34 -22.79
C SER A 231 -21.50 2.33 -22.07
N LEU A 232 -20.96 3.12 -21.13
CA LEU A 232 -21.75 4.06 -20.34
C LEU A 232 -22.12 5.32 -21.16
N PRO A 233 -23.38 5.79 -21.04
CA PRO A 233 -23.84 6.97 -21.74
C PRO A 233 -23.21 8.27 -21.18
N GLY A 234 -23.20 9.31 -22.02
CA GLY A 234 -22.71 10.63 -21.65
C GLY A 234 -21.19 10.81 -21.77
N ASP A 235 -20.78 12.08 -21.74
CA ASP A 235 -19.37 12.46 -21.84
C ASP A 235 -18.64 12.25 -20.52
N PRO A 236 -17.36 11.82 -20.55
CA PRO A 236 -16.55 11.67 -19.35
C PRO A 236 -16.28 13.02 -18.68
N VAL A 237 -16.38 13.04 -17.36
CA VAL A 237 -15.93 14.16 -16.52
C VAL A 237 -14.53 13.83 -16.01
N CYS A 238 -13.56 14.67 -16.36
CA CYS A 238 -12.15 14.47 -16.02
C CYS A 238 -11.75 15.24 -14.76
N PHE A 239 -11.06 14.57 -13.84
CA PHE A 239 -10.52 15.14 -12.61
C PHE A 239 -9.00 15.00 -12.58
N GLN A 240 -8.30 16.14 -12.71
CA GLN A 240 -6.85 16.20 -12.64
C GLN A 240 -6.36 16.21 -11.18
N ALA A 241 -5.42 15.32 -10.87
CA ALA A 241 -4.75 15.31 -9.59
C ALA A 241 -3.86 16.55 -9.39
N ARG A 242 -3.64 16.95 -8.13
CA ARG A 242 -2.69 17.99 -7.76
C ARG A 242 -1.56 17.41 -6.91
N ASP A 243 -0.35 17.48 -7.42
CA ASP A 243 0.84 16.96 -6.77
C ASP A 243 1.57 18.06 -5.99
N GLN A 244 2.11 17.72 -4.82
CA GLN A 244 2.89 18.63 -3.99
C GLN A 244 4.00 17.87 -3.28
N VAL A 245 5.19 18.46 -3.25
CA VAL A 245 6.34 18.01 -2.47
C VAL A 245 6.57 19.03 -1.38
N VAL A 246 6.51 18.59 -0.12
CA VAL A 246 6.59 19.46 1.05
C VAL A 246 7.74 18.99 1.95
N THR A 247 8.48 19.92 2.55
CA THR A 247 9.44 19.59 3.61
C THR A 247 8.72 19.22 4.90
N SER A 248 9.46 18.64 5.85
CA SER A 248 9.02 18.47 7.24
C SER A 248 8.64 19.79 7.93
N GLU A 249 9.06 20.94 7.39
CA GLU A 249 8.74 22.28 7.90
C GLU A 249 7.50 22.89 7.21
N ASN A 250 6.72 22.07 6.49
CA ASN A 250 5.56 22.49 5.69
C ASN A 250 5.90 23.47 4.54
N THR A 251 7.17 23.57 4.14
CA THR A 251 7.59 24.39 3.01
C THR A 251 7.40 23.60 1.71
N ILE A 252 6.62 24.14 0.78
CA ILE A 252 6.45 23.52 -0.54
C ILE A 252 7.76 23.62 -1.32
N MET A 253 8.41 22.48 -1.56
CA MET A 253 9.65 22.39 -2.34
C MET A 253 9.37 22.36 -3.85
N SER A 254 8.32 21.65 -4.25
CA SER A 254 7.97 21.46 -5.65
C SER A 254 6.47 21.20 -5.80
N ARG A 255 5.91 21.57 -6.94
CA ARG A 255 4.52 21.25 -7.35
C ARG A 255 4.44 19.99 -8.23
N THR A 256 5.56 19.28 -8.37
CA THR A 256 5.67 18.08 -9.20
C THR A 256 6.44 17.00 -8.45
N LEU A 257 5.88 15.79 -8.43
CA LEU A 257 6.52 14.59 -7.89
C LEU A 257 7.60 14.06 -8.84
N SER A 258 8.55 13.28 -8.32
CA SER A 258 9.47 12.52 -9.16
C SER A 258 8.71 11.48 -10.00
N ARG A 259 9.28 11.01 -11.12
CA ARG A 259 8.61 10.02 -11.99
C ARG A 259 8.23 8.74 -11.22
N LYS A 260 9.14 8.24 -10.38
CA LYS A 260 8.91 7.04 -9.56
C LYS A 260 7.81 7.27 -8.52
N ASP A 261 7.78 8.44 -7.88
CA ASP A 261 6.72 8.76 -6.92
C ASP A 261 5.37 8.92 -7.63
N LYS A 262 5.33 9.53 -8.83
CA LYS A 262 4.11 9.59 -9.64
C LYS A 262 3.57 8.20 -9.97
N GLU A 263 4.43 7.31 -10.45
CA GLU A 263 4.09 5.91 -10.76
C GLU A 263 3.54 5.18 -9.51
N ALA A 264 4.15 5.40 -8.35
CA ALA A 264 3.66 4.85 -7.08
C ALA A 264 2.29 5.43 -6.68
N TYR A 265 2.10 6.74 -6.84
CA TYR A 265 0.81 7.38 -6.56
C TYR A 265 -0.28 6.93 -7.54
N ASP A 266 0.00 6.72 -8.82
CA ASP A 266 -0.99 6.23 -9.80
C ASP A 266 -1.58 4.86 -9.41
N LYS A 267 -0.77 4.02 -8.74
CA LYS A 267 -1.22 2.73 -8.19
C LYS A 267 -2.26 2.87 -7.08
N ILE A 268 -2.40 4.03 -6.42
CA ILE A 268 -3.41 4.28 -5.37
C ILE A 268 -4.44 5.38 -5.75
N ALA A 269 -4.05 6.38 -6.52
CA ALA A 269 -4.85 7.51 -6.96
C ALA A 269 -4.34 8.02 -8.32
N PRO A 270 -5.12 7.84 -9.41
CA PRO A 270 -4.65 8.14 -10.76
C PRO A 270 -4.44 9.64 -10.97
N GLU A 271 -3.44 10.01 -11.77
CA GLU A 271 -3.19 11.40 -12.16
C GLU A 271 -4.40 12.04 -12.85
N VAL A 272 -5.11 11.28 -13.68
CA VAL A 272 -6.39 11.67 -14.30
C VAL A 272 -7.44 10.63 -13.95
N LEU A 273 -8.52 11.05 -13.29
CA LEU A 273 -9.68 10.21 -13.03
C LEU A 273 -10.80 10.64 -13.96
N GLU A 274 -11.29 9.72 -14.80
CA GLU A 274 -12.43 9.96 -15.68
C GLU A 274 -13.64 9.19 -15.15
N LEU A 275 -14.77 9.88 -15.01
CA LEU A 275 -16.01 9.29 -14.51
C LEU A 275 -17.18 9.64 -15.43
N LYS A 276 -18.12 8.70 -15.54
CA LYS A 276 -19.42 8.88 -16.18
C LYS A 276 -20.54 8.52 -15.19
N ILE A 277 -21.75 8.98 -15.46
CA ILE A 277 -22.93 8.49 -14.74
C ILE A 277 -23.11 6.99 -15.05
N GLY A 278 -23.38 6.19 -14.03
CA GLY A 278 -23.45 4.73 -14.10
C GLY A 278 -22.11 4.02 -13.91
N ALA A 279 -20.99 4.74 -13.78
CA ALA A 279 -19.69 4.12 -13.59
C ALA A 279 -19.59 3.44 -12.22
N GLN A 280 -19.20 2.17 -12.23
CA GLN A 280 -18.84 1.43 -11.02
C GLN A 280 -17.48 1.89 -10.50
N VAL A 281 -17.44 2.31 -9.24
CA VAL A 281 -16.26 2.82 -8.57
C VAL A 281 -16.01 2.10 -7.25
N ILE A 282 -14.75 2.07 -6.83
CA ILE A 282 -14.33 1.61 -5.51
C ILE A 282 -13.72 2.76 -4.72
N CYS A 283 -14.02 2.82 -3.42
CA CYS A 283 -13.44 3.81 -2.53
C CYS A 283 -11.98 3.46 -2.20
N THR A 284 -11.06 4.41 -2.37
CA THR A 284 -9.62 4.16 -2.13
C THR A 284 -9.12 4.64 -0.77
N GLN A 285 -9.96 5.31 0.03
CA GLN A 285 -9.69 5.75 1.39
C GLN A 285 -10.93 5.62 2.27
N ASP A 286 -10.76 5.45 3.57
CA ASP A 286 -11.88 5.54 4.51
C ASP A 286 -12.48 6.96 4.49
N LEU A 287 -13.80 7.03 4.37
CA LEU A 287 -14.54 8.28 4.39
C LEU A 287 -15.37 8.37 5.66
N GLN A 288 -14.94 9.24 6.58
CA GLN A 288 -15.71 9.58 7.77
C GLN A 288 -16.43 10.93 7.57
N LEU A 289 -17.77 10.90 7.59
CA LEU A 289 -18.65 12.05 7.40
C LEU A 289 -19.67 12.13 8.54
N GLY A 290 -19.26 12.73 9.65
CA GLY A 290 -20.06 12.73 10.87
C GLY A 290 -20.29 11.30 11.37
N LYS A 291 -21.55 10.84 11.33
CA LYS A 291 -21.93 9.47 11.70
C LYS A 291 -21.78 8.45 10.57
N ILE A 292 -21.66 8.90 9.32
CA ILE A 292 -21.52 8.02 8.16
C ILE A 292 -20.05 7.61 8.04
N HIS A 293 -19.82 6.31 7.91
CA HIS A 293 -18.51 5.71 7.69
C HIS A 293 -18.58 4.82 6.46
N ILE A 294 -17.86 5.19 5.41
CA ILE A 294 -17.64 4.32 4.25
C ILE A 294 -16.21 3.78 4.34
N PRO A 295 -16.04 2.48 4.59
CA PRO A 295 -14.73 1.86 4.58
C PRO A 295 -14.08 1.95 3.20
N LYS A 296 -12.75 1.97 3.18
CA LYS A 296 -11.95 1.70 1.98
C LYS A 296 -12.41 0.37 1.36
N LEU A 297 -12.29 0.29 0.04
CA LEU A 297 -12.71 -0.84 -0.80
C LEU A 297 -14.23 -1.04 -0.94
N ASN A 298 -15.05 -0.20 -0.30
CA ASN A 298 -16.49 -0.25 -0.55
C ASN A 298 -16.82 0.18 -1.99
N ILE A 299 -17.72 -0.56 -2.64
CA ILE A 299 -18.10 -0.37 -4.04
C ILE A 299 -19.31 0.56 -4.10
N GLY A 300 -19.36 1.39 -5.13
CA GLY A 300 -20.51 2.23 -5.41
C GLY A 300 -20.66 2.55 -6.88
N THR A 301 -21.74 3.24 -7.20
CA THR A 301 -22.06 3.67 -8.56
C THR A 301 -22.19 5.19 -8.60
N VAL A 302 -21.57 5.83 -9.59
CA VAL A 302 -21.71 7.27 -9.81
C VAL A 302 -23.13 7.56 -10.32
N ILE A 303 -23.93 8.27 -9.55
CA ILE A 303 -25.34 8.56 -9.90
C ILE A 303 -25.52 9.94 -10.52
N SER A 304 -24.65 10.91 -10.22
CA SER A 304 -24.71 12.27 -10.76
C SER A 304 -23.42 13.05 -10.47
N PHE A 305 -23.31 14.26 -11.02
CA PHE A 305 -22.28 15.23 -10.64
C PHE A 305 -22.95 16.50 -10.11
N SER A 306 -22.52 16.95 -8.92
CA SER A 306 -23.17 18.05 -8.23
C SER A 306 -22.17 19.02 -7.61
N THR A 307 -22.56 20.29 -7.50
CA THR A 307 -21.77 21.28 -6.76
C THR A 307 -21.97 21.11 -5.24
N LEU A 308 -21.08 21.71 -4.44
CA LEU A 308 -21.25 21.70 -2.97
C LEU A 308 -22.57 22.35 -2.53
N HIS A 309 -23.02 23.38 -3.24
CA HIS A 309 -24.26 24.11 -2.96
C HIS A 309 -25.49 23.26 -3.25
N GLU A 310 -25.53 22.60 -4.41
CA GLU A 310 -26.61 21.68 -4.79
C GLU A 310 -26.70 20.49 -3.84
N ALA A 311 -25.56 19.87 -3.51
CA ALA A 311 -25.51 18.78 -2.54
C ALA A 311 -26.02 19.22 -1.16
N GLY A 312 -25.65 20.42 -0.71
CA GLY A 312 -26.17 21.01 0.53
C GLY A 312 -27.69 21.17 0.52
N LYS A 313 -28.27 21.65 -0.60
CA LYS A 313 -29.73 21.77 -0.76
C LYS A 313 -30.45 20.42 -0.75
N LEU A 314 -29.82 19.39 -1.31
CA LEU A 314 -30.37 18.03 -1.37
C LEU A 314 -30.10 17.20 -0.10
N GLY A 315 -29.41 17.77 0.90
CA GLY A 315 -29.03 17.05 2.11
C GLY A 315 -28.03 15.92 1.87
N ILE A 316 -27.27 15.96 0.76
CA ILE A 316 -26.27 14.95 0.44
C ILE A 316 -25.01 15.25 1.29
N PRO A 317 -24.55 14.33 2.13
CA PRO A 317 -23.36 14.51 2.95
C PRO A 317 -22.09 14.64 2.09
N TYR A 318 -21.20 15.53 2.52
CA TYR A 318 -19.87 15.70 1.96
C TYR A 318 -18.88 16.20 3.00
N ARG A 319 -17.59 16.01 2.72
CA ARG A 319 -16.52 16.52 3.59
C ARG A 319 -16.34 18.00 3.31
N TRP A 320 -16.59 18.85 4.30
CA TRP A 320 -16.29 20.28 4.18
C TRP A 320 -14.77 20.48 4.04
N LYS A 321 -14.36 21.04 2.91
CA LYS A 321 -12.97 21.40 2.60
C LYS A 321 -12.97 22.71 1.79
N ASP A 322 -11.80 23.35 1.72
CA ASP A 322 -11.54 24.56 0.92
C ASP A 322 -11.58 24.28 -0.60
N GLN A 323 -12.69 23.75 -1.08
CA GLN A 323 -12.96 23.51 -2.49
C GLN A 323 -13.76 24.67 -3.06
N ARG A 324 -13.60 24.93 -4.37
CA ARG A 324 -14.39 25.96 -5.05
C ARG A 324 -15.84 25.53 -5.09
N GLN A 325 -16.76 26.43 -4.74
CA GLN A 325 -18.19 26.13 -4.71
C GLN A 325 -18.77 25.79 -6.09
N THR A 326 -18.10 26.24 -7.16
CA THR A 326 -18.53 26.04 -8.56
C THR A 326 -18.14 24.69 -9.15
N ASP A 327 -17.17 23.99 -8.55
CA ASP A 327 -16.69 22.72 -9.09
C ASP A 327 -17.76 21.63 -8.87
N ARG A 328 -17.98 20.79 -9.89
CA ARG A 328 -18.91 19.65 -9.81
C ARG A 328 -18.14 18.40 -9.42
N TRP A 329 -18.64 17.67 -8.44
CA TRP A 329 -18.02 16.47 -7.88
C TRP A 329 -18.96 15.27 -8.04
N PRO A 330 -18.43 14.04 -8.14
CA PRO A 330 -19.25 12.85 -8.28
C PRO A 330 -20.06 12.59 -7.00
N VAL A 331 -21.35 12.34 -7.17
CA VAL A 331 -22.23 11.76 -6.15
C VAL A 331 -22.24 10.25 -6.38
N VAL A 332 -21.84 9.49 -5.37
CA VAL A 332 -21.76 8.04 -5.41
C VAL A 332 -22.81 7.45 -4.48
N GLN A 333 -23.53 6.45 -4.97
CA GLN A 333 -24.38 5.58 -4.15
C GLN A 333 -23.61 4.29 -3.84
N PHE A 334 -23.34 4.05 -2.56
CA PHE A 334 -22.63 2.85 -2.10
C PHE A 334 -23.60 1.68 -1.87
N GLU A 335 -23.05 0.47 -1.73
CA GLU A 335 -23.83 -0.76 -1.50
C GLU A 335 -24.71 -0.71 -0.25
N ASN A 336 -24.30 0.04 0.77
CA ASN A 336 -25.07 0.25 1.99
C ASN A 336 -26.26 1.22 1.80
N GLY A 337 -26.45 1.77 0.59
CA GLY A 337 -27.50 2.72 0.23
C GLY A 337 -27.15 4.19 0.46
N ASP A 338 -26.01 4.48 1.10
CA ASP A 338 -25.60 5.85 1.37
C ASP A 338 -25.24 6.59 0.07
N LYS A 339 -25.73 7.82 -0.04
CA LYS A 339 -25.42 8.74 -1.14
C LYS A 339 -24.50 9.81 -0.63
N ILE A 340 -23.32 9.93 -1.20
CA ILE A 340 -22.28 10.84 -0.73
C ILE A 340 -21.70 11.60 -1.92
N LEU A 341 -21.50 12.91 -1.74
CA LEU A 341 -20.72 13.71 -2.68
C LEU A 341 -19.23 13.61 -2.33
N ILE A 342 -18.45 13.05 -3.26
CA ILE A 342 -17.05 12.69 -3.05
C ILE A 342 -16.14 13.81 -3.57
N VAL A 343 -15.49 14.50 -2.65
CA VAL A 343 -14.56 15.59 -2.94
C VAL A 343 -13.10 15.13 -2.86
N PRO A 344 -12.14 15.85 -3.47
CA PRO A 344 -10.74 15.47 -3.43
C PRO A 344 -10.17 15.33 -2.02
N ASN A 345 -9.41 14.26 -1.83
CA ASN A 345 -8.65 14.00 -0.61
C ASN A 345 -7.16 13.90 -0.87
N LYS A 346 -6.38 14.14 0.18
CA LYS A 346 -4.92 14.11 0.11
C LYS A 346 -4.46 12.67 0.36
N PHE A 347 -3.72 12.13 -0.60
CA PHE A 347 -2.96 10.91 -0.52
C PHE A 347 -1.55 11.27 -0.09
N LYS A 348 -1.09 10.62 0.96
CA LYS A 348 0.27 10.71 1.46
C LYS A 348 0.73 9.31 1.84
N PHE A 349 1.96 8.98 1.50
CA PHE A 349 2.67 7.91 2.19
C PHE A 349 3.09 8.43 3.57
N GLY A 350 3.04 7.56 4.58
CA GLY A 350 3.09 7.97 5.98
C GLY A 350 4.43 8.52 6.46
N GLU A 351 4.34 9.30 7.54
CA GLU A 351 5.44 9.90 8.29
C GLU A 351 6.28 8.83 9.00
N SER A 352 7.59 8.86 8.80
CA SER A 352 8.53 8.11 9.65
C SER A 352 8.72 8.92 10.92
N ASN A 353 8.14 8.44 12.03
CA ASN A 353 8.13 9.18 13.29
C ASN A 353 9.53 9.68 13.70
N GLY A 354 9.73 11.00 13.65
CA GLY A 354 10.97 11.67 14.03
C GLY A 354 12.10 11.65 12.99
N MET A 355 11.81 11.29 11.73
CA MET A 355 12.78 11.34 10.63
C MET A 355 12.39 12.40 9.61
N VAL A 356 13.28 13.39 9.42
CA VAL A 356 13.10 14.45 8.42
C VAL A 356 13.07 13.80 7.04
N HIS A 357 11.89 13.76 6.44
CA HIS A 357 11.70 13.36 5.05
C HIS A 357 10.96 14.42 4.27
N VAL A 358 11.33 14.54 3.00
CA VAL A 358 10.57 15.27 2.00
C VAL A 358 9.33 14.43 1.68
N GLU A 359 8.16 15.00 1.93
CA GLU A 359 6.87 14.35 1.71
C GLU A 359 6.30 14.73 0.35
N GLY A 360 6.28 13.77 -0.57
CA GLY A 360 5.41 13.84 -1.73
C GLY A 360 3.95 13.59 -1.32
N SER A 361 3.00 14.27 -1.97
CA SER A 361 1.57 14.06 -1.77
C SER A 361 0.80 14.30 -3.05
N ARG A 362 -0.30 13.58 -3.21
CA ARG A 362 -1.23 13.74 -4.33
C ARG A 362 -2.62 14.06 -3.82
N THR A 363 -3.27 15.09 -4.35
CA THR A 363 -4.67 15.40 -4.04
C THR A 363 -5.54 14.98 -5.22
N GLN A 364 -6.45 14.04 -4.99
CA GLN A 364 -7.34 13.47 -6.01
C GLN A 364 -8.64 12.99 -5.36
N ILE A 365 -9.70 12.80 -6.14
CA ILE A 365 -10.92 12.13 -5.67
C ILE A 365 -10.58 10.70 -5.22
N PRO A 366 -11.00 10.26 -4.01
CA PRO A 366 -10.68 8.94 -3.48
C PRO A 366 -11.53 7.81 -4.07
N LEU A 367 -11.56 7.75 -5.40
CA LEU A 367 -12.27 6.75 -6.19
C LEU A 367 -11.37 6.19 -7.28
N LYS A 368 -11.64 4.95 -7.67
CA LYS A 368 -11.13 4.31 -8.89
C LYS A 368 -12.26 3.59 -9.60
N LEU A 369 -12.21 3.53 -10.94
CA LEU A 369 -13.09 2.62 -11.68
C LEU A 369 -12.81 1.19 -11.24
N ALA A 370 -13.86 0.42 -10.95
CA ALA A 370 -13.72 -0.91 -10.40
C ALA A 370 -14.70 -1.97 -10.95
N PRO A 371 -15.01 -2.03 -12.27
CA PRO A 371 -15.61 -3.24 -12.83
C PRO A 371 -14.61 -4.43 -12.80
N ALA A 372 -13.31 -4.13 -12.83
CA ALA A 372 -12.24 -5.11 -12.68
C ALA A 372 -11.05 -4.54 -11.89
N GLY A 373 -10.24 -5.43 -11.32
CA GLY A 373 -9.03 -5.12 -10.56
C GLY A 373 -7.91 -6.10 -10.88
N LEU A 374 -6.69 -5.74 -10.51
CA LEU A 374 -5.56 -6.66 -10.58
C LEU A 374 -5.52 -7.54 -9.33
N VAL A 375 -5.20 -8.81 -9.50
CA VAL A 375 -4.57 -9.57 -8.41
C VAL A 375 -3.27 -8.83 -8.12
N SER A 376 -3.09 -8.28 -6.91
CA SER A 376 -1.84 -7.61 -6.53
C SER A 376 -0.66 -8.54 -6.87
N GLY A 377 0.48 -8.05 -7.35
CA GLY A 377 1.63 -8.87 -7.75
C GLY A 377 1.83 -9.12 -9.26
N ALA A 378 1.08 -8.42 -10.14
CA ALA A 378 1.16 -8.55 -11.60
C ALA A 378 1.18 -7.21 -12.35
#